data_AF-A0A7K0L4U2-F1
#
_entry.id   AF-A0A7K0L4U2-F1
#
_cell.length_a   1.000
_cell.length_b   1.000
_cell.length_c   1.000
_cell.angle_alpha   90.00
_cell.angle_beta   90.00
_cell.angle_gamma   90.00
#
_symmetry.space_group_name_H-M   'P 1'
#
loop_
_entity.id
_entity.type
_entity.pdbx_description
1 polymer ?
#
loop_
_entity_poly.entity_id
_entity_poly.type
_entity_poly.pdbx_seq_one_letter_code
_entity_poly.pdbx_strand_id
1 'polypeptide(L)'
;MDYEIAPGKRARQAYSFDDIAIVPSRRTRTPEEVSTSWQIDAYKFDLPLIAAPMDSVVSPETAIAIGKLGGLGVLNLEGLWTRYDDPRIPLGEIASMPDKHATRRMQEIYAAPIRPELIKERIKQIRDSGVTVAASLSPQRTAQLHKAVIDAGVDIFVIRGTTVSAEHVAAESESLNLKKFIYELDVPVIVGGVATTTGALHLMRAGAAGVLVGFGGGAAHTTQTVLGIQVPMATAVADVAAARREYLDESGGRYVHVIADGSVGKSGDIAKAIACGADAVMMGSALAKAVESPGLGWHWGSE
;
A
#
# COMPACT_ATOMS: atom_id res chain seq x y z
N MET A 1 -0.44 18.61 21.41
CA MET A 1 -1.33 19.53 22.15
C MET A 1 -2.76 19.13 21.83
N ASP A 2 -3.59 18.99 22.86
CA ASP A 2 -4.99 18.64 22.70
C ASP A 2 -5.84 19.90 22.86
N TYR A 3 -6.67 20.19 21.86
CA TYR A 3 -7.63 21.29 21.88
C TYR A 3 -8.96 20.85 22.46
N GLU A 4 -9.58 21.70 23.27
CA GLU A 4 -10.95 21.49 23.73
C GLU A 4 -11.92 21.98 22.64
N ILE A 5 -12.79 21.08 22.17
CA ILE A 5 -13.84 21.41 21.20
C ILE A 5 -15.08 21.92 21.94
N ALA A 6 -15.40 21.27 23.06
CA ALA A 6 -16.50 21.56 23.96
C ALA A 6 -16.16 20.98 25.33
N PRO A 7 -16.83 21.38 26.43
CA PRO A 7 -16.59 20.83 27.76
C PRO A 7 -16.57 19.30 27.77
N GLY A 8 -15.43 18.71 28.13
CA GLY A 8 -15.24 17.25 28.17
C GLY A 8 -15.00 16.56 26.82
N LYS A 9 -14.84 17.32 25.72
CA LYS A 9 -14.52 16.80 24.38
C LYS A 9 -13.24 17.46 23.86
N ARG A 10 -12.23 16.62 23.56
CA ARG A 10 -10.92 17.04 23.10
C ARG A 10 -10.61 16.47 21.73
N ALA A 11 -9.86 17.21 20.92
CA ALA A 11 -9.22 16.73 19.71
C ALA A 11 -7.72 16.92 19.79
N ARG A 12 -6.99 15.96 19.23
CA ARG A 12 -5.56 16.06 19.02
C ARG A 12 -5.30 16.86 17.74
N GLN A 13 -4.39 17.84 17.80
CA GLN A 13 -3.89 18.48 16.60
C GLN A 13 -3.05 17.50 15.76
N ALA A 14 -3.27 17.51 14.45
CA ALA A 14 -2.51 16.72 13.52
C ALA A 14 -2.27 17.50 12.22
N TYR A 15 -1.27 17.09 11.47
CA TYR A 15 -0.72 17.81 10.31
C TYR A 15 -0.64 16.88 9.10
N SER A 16 -1.00 17.43 7.95
CA SER A 16 -0.77 16.84 6.63
C SER A 16 0.63 17.19 6.11
N PHE A 17 1.01 16.64 4.95
CA PHE A 17 2.26 17.05 4.30
C PHE A 17 2.21 18.51 3.80
N ASP A 18 1.03 19.05 3.47
CA ASP A 18 0.89 20.45 3.04
C ASP A 18 1.17 21.44 4.17
N ASP A 19 1.00 21.01 5.43
CA ASP A 19 1.20 21.85 6.61
C ASP A 19 2.69 21.97 7.03
N ILE A 20 3.58 21.20 6.41
CA ILE A 20 5.00 21.13 6.79
C ILE A 20 5.94 21.39 5.60
N ALA A 21 7.17 21.78 5.91
CA ALA A 21 8.26 21.94 4.94
C ALA A 21 9.59 21.44 5.52
N ILE A 22 10.49 21.00 4.64
CA ILE A 22 11.85 20.59 5.02
C ILE A 22 12.73 21.82 5.02
N VAL A 23 13.41 22.07 6.15
CA VAL A 23 14.33 23.19 6.30
C VAL A 23 15.74 22.75 5.89
N PRO A 24 16.43 23.46 4.98
CA PRO A 24 17.82 23.16 4.63
C PRO A 24 18.74 23.25 5.85
N SER A 25 19.67 22.31 5.97
CA SER A 25 20.68 22.31 7.03
C SER A 25 21.97 23.03 6.59
N ARG A 26 22.90 23.23 7.54
CA ARG A 26 24.14 24.01 7.31
C ARG A 26 25.06 23.45 6.20
N ARG A 27 25.03 22.14 5.92
CA ARG A 27 25.87 21.52 4.88
C ARG A 27 24.99 20.96 3.77
N THR A 28 25.32 21.29 2.53
CA THR A 28 24.73 20.71 1.34
C THR A 28 25.56 19.53 0.85
N ARG A 29 24.92 18.62 0.13
CA ARG A 29 25.56 17.53 -0.63
C ARG A 29 25.10 17.61 -2.07
N THR A 30 25.91 17.08 -2.97
CA THR A 30 25.58 16.94 -4.38
C THR A 30 24.52 15.84 -4.52
N PRO A 31 23.41 16.03 -5.28
CA PRO A 31 22.34 15.03 -5.38
C PRO A 31 22.83 13.64 -5.81
N GLU A 32 23.86 13.57 -6.65
CA GLU A 32 24.49 12.34 -7.13
C GLU A 32 25.20 11.54 -6.01
N GLU A 33 25.47 12.16 -4.86
CA GLU A 33 26.07 11.50 -3.68
C GLU A 33 25.01 10.95 -2.70
N VAL A 34 23.73 11.19 -2.96
CA VAL A 34 22.62 10.73 -2.10
C VAL A 34 22.17 9.35 -2.54
N SER A 35 22.25 8.37 -1.64
CA SER A 35 21.66 7.05 -1.90
C SER A 35 20.15 7.10 -1.68
N THR A 36 19.39 6.65 -2.68
CA THR A 36 17.94 6.39 -2.58
C THR A 36 17.63 4.91 -2.39
N SER A 37 18.66 4.07 -2.22
CA SER A 37 18.47 2.63 -2.10
C SER A 37 17.57 2.29 -0.91
N TRP A 38 16.61 1.40 -1.14
CA TRP A 38 15.74 0.85 -0.11
C TRP A 38 15.95 -0.65 -0.02
N GLN A 39 16.07 -1.17 1.19
CA GLN A 39 16.16 -2.60 1.44
C GLN A 39 15.10 -2.97 2.47
N ILE A 40 14.31 -3.99 2.16
CA ILE A 40 13.35 -4.61 3.07
C ILE A 40 13.56 -6.12 3.02
N ASP A 41 13.82 -6.71 4.19
CA ASP A 41 14.22 -8.11 4.29
C ASP A 41 15.44 -8.42 3.38
N ALA A 42 15.40 -9.48 2.57
CA ALA A 42 16.42 -9.83 1.60
C ALA A 42 16.39 -9.02 0.29
N TYR A 43 15.37 -8.17 0.09
CA TYR A 43 15.11 -7.51 -1.19
C TYR A 43 15.64 -6.08 -1.21
N LYS A 44 16.40 -5.75 -2.26
CA LYS A 44 17.01 -4.44 -2.47
C LYS A 44 16.41 -3.77 -3.70
N PHE A 45 16.15 -2.48 -3.56
CA PHE A 45 15.58 -1.58 -4.55
C PHE A 45 16.47 -0.33 -4.67
N ASP A 46 16.53 0.27 -5.84
CA ASP A 46 17.27 1.52 -6.06
C ASP A 46 16.44 2.75 -5.66
N LEU A 47 15.12 2.59 -5.60
CA LEU A 47 14.16 3.61 -5.22
C LEU A 47 13.31 3.16 -4.01
N PRO A 48 13.01 4.05 -3.05
CA PRO A 48 12.15 3.76 -1.92
C PRO A 48 10.68 3.94 -2.33
N LEU A 49 10.27 3.27 -3.41
CA LEU A 49 8.99 3.48 -4.09
C LEU A 49 8.29 2.16 -4.37
N ILE A 50 7.03 2.09 -3.95
CA ILE A 50 6.12 0.98 -4.20
C ILE A 50 4.95 1.50 -5.05
N ALA A 51 4.60 0.79 -6.12
CA ALA A 51 3.41 1.10 -6.90
C ALA A 51 2.18 0.48 -6.24
N ALA A 52 1.15 1.28 -6.01
CA ALA A 52 -0.05 0.85 -5.31
C ALA A 52 -0.80 -0.24 -6.11
N PRO A 53 -1.31 -1.29 -5.45
CA PRO A 53 -1.98 -2.42 -6.11
C PRO A 53 -3.37 -2.02 -6.60
N MET A 54 -3.41 -1.38 -7.76
CA MET A 54 -4.63 -0.91 -8.42
C MET A 54 -4.58 -1.31 -9.88
N ASP A 55 -5.68 -1.83 -10.42
CA ASP A 55 -5.71 -2.30 -11.81
C ASP A 55 -5.44 -1.18 -12.82
N SER A 56 -5.78 0.06 -12.45
CA SER A 56 -5.51 1.25 -13.24
C SER A 56 -4.02 1.63 -13.30
N VAL A 57 -3.18 1.08 -12.41
CA VAL A 57 -1.76 1.44 -12.25
C VAL A 57 -0.85 0.25 -12.55
N VAL A 58 -1.12 -0.90 -11.93
CA VAL A 58 -0.22 -2.06 -11.96
C VAL A 58 -0.85 -3.20 -12.76
N SER A 59 -0.27 -3.47 -13.93
CA SER A 59 -0.37 -4.74 -14.67
C SER A 59 0.88 -5.58 -14.44
N PRO A 60 0.93 -6.84 -14.91
CA PRO A 60 2.18 -7.57 -14.99
C PRO A 60 3.27 -6.79 -15.74
N GLU A 61 2.94 -6.16 -16.87
CA GLU A 61 3.90 -5.39 -17.67
C GLU A 61 4.41 -4.14 -16.94
N THR A 62 3.53 -3.38 -16.29
CA THR A 62 3.97 -2.20 -15.55
C THR A 62 4.68 -2.55 -14.25
N ALA A 63 4.32 -3.65 -13.59
CA ALA A 63 5.09 -4.18 -12.46
C ALA A 63 6.54 -4.50 -12.87
N ILE A 64 6.72 -5.13 -14.03
CA ILE A 64 8.04 -5.42 -14.60
C ILE A 64 8.79 -4.13 -14.93
N ALA A 65 8.13 -3.15 -15.56
CA ALA A 65 8.74 -1.87 -15.90
C ALA A 65 9.22 -1.12 -14.63
N ILE A 66 8.39 -1.08 -13.60
CA ILE A 66 8.70 -0.44 -12.32
C ILE A 66 9.86 -1.15 -11.61
N GLY A 67 9.86 -2.49 -11.63
CA GLY A 67 10.96 -3.30 -11.11
C GLY A 67 12.30 -2.98 -11.80
N LYS A 68 12.30 -2.87 -13.13
CA LYS A 68 13.50 -2.51 -13.91
C LYS A 68 13.98 -1.07 -13.68
N LEU A 69 13.08 -0.18 -13.28
CA LEU A 69 13.40 1.20 -12.88
C LEU A 69 13.86 1.30 -11.43
N GLY A 70 13.90 0.19 -10.69
CA GLY A 70 14.43 0.13 -9.33
C GLY A 70 13.38 0.33 -8.22
N GLY A 71 12.09 0.35 -8.55
CA GLY A 71 10.99 0.35 -7.57
C GLY A 71 10.36 -1.03 -7.39
N LEU A 72 9.26 -1.09 -6.63
CA LEU A 72 8.48 -2.33 -6.43
C LEU A 72 7.07 -2.19 -7.01
N GLY A 73 6.73 -2.97 -8.04
CA GLY A 73 5.36 -3.06 -8.54
C GLY A 73 4.55 -4.10 -7.77
N VAL A 74 3.40 -3.72 -7.20
CA VAL A 74 2.52 -4.65 -6.46
C VAL A 74 1.27 -4.95 -7.26
N LEU A 75 1.10 -6.21 -7.69
CA LEU A 75 -0.08 -6.62 -8.46
C LEU A 75 -1.32 -6.75 -7.56
N ASN A 76 -2.46 -6.20 -7.99
CA ASN A 76 -3.74 -6.43 -7.31
C ASN A 76 -4.32 -7.80 -7.69
N LEU A 77 -4.39 -8.74 -6.73
CA LEU A 77 -4.92 -10.07 -6.98
C LEU A 77 -6.44 -10.18 -6.82
N GLU A 78 -7.09 -9.12 -6.34
CA GLU A 78 -8.56 -9.01 -6.33
C GLU A 78 -9.10 -8.23 -7.51
N GLY A 79 -8.21 -7.76 -8.37
CA GLY A 79 -8.53 -6.91 -9.48
C GLY A 79 -8.98 -7.64 -10.74
N LEU A 80 -8.96 -6.93 -11.86
CA LEU A 80 -9.33 -7.47 -13.17
C LEU A 80 -8.31 -8.49 -13.67
N TRP A 81 -7.03 -8.34 -13.31
CA TRP A 81 -5.92 -9.19 -13.76
C TRP A 81 -6.08 -10.67 -13.42
N THR A 82 -6.88 -10.98 -12.40
CA THR A 82 -7.16 -12.34 -11.91
C THR A 82 -8.62 -12.74 -12.09
N ARG A 83 -9.43 -11.94 -12.81
CA ARG A 83 -10.84 -12.24 -13.13
C ARG A 83 -11.02 -12.52 -14.61
N TYR A 84 -10.22 -11.89 -15.46
CA TYR A 84 -10.34 -11.94 -16.93
C TYR A 84 -9.06 -12.45 -17.59
N ASP A 85 -9.21 -13.20 -18.69
CA ASP A 85 -8.06 -13.66 -19.48
C ASP A 85 -7.39 -12.47 -20.16
N ASP A 86 -8.21 -11.54 -20.67
CA ASP A 86 -7.78 -10.25 -21.17
C ASP A 86 -8.46 -9.09 -20.41
N PRO A 87 -7.83 -8.60 -19.33
CA PRO A 87 -8.35 -7.48 -18.54
C PRO A 87 -8.28 -6.14 -19.29
N ARG A 88 -7.56 -6.04 -20.41
CA ARG A 88 -7.49 -4.79 -21.18
C ARG A 88 -8.84 -4.41 -21.78
N ILE A 89 -9.70 -5.39 -22.04
CA ILE A 89 -11.07 -5.18 -22.53
C ILE A 89 -11.91 -4.41 -21.48
N PRO A 90 -12.13 -4.94 -20.26
CA PRO A 90 -12.88 -4.20 -19.25
C PRO A 90 -12.18 -2.92 -18.80
N LEU A 91 -10.84 -2.86 -18.81
CA LEU A 91 -10.09 -1.63 -18.51
C LEU A 91 -10.38 -0.52 -19.53
N GLY A 92 -10.34 -0.84 -20.83
CA GLY A 92 -10.67 0.12 -21.89
C GLY A 92 -12.14 0.55 -21.86
N GLU A 93 -13.04 -0.36 -21.47
CA GLU A 93 -14.45 -0.03 -21.25
C GLU A 93 -14.62 1.00 -20.12
N ILE A 94 -13.94 0.80 -18.98
CA ILE A 94 -13.97 1.74 -17.85
C ILE A 94 -13.37 3.10 -18.25
N ALA A 95 -12.21 3.10 -18.89
CA ALA A 95 -11.47 4.33 -19.25
C ALA A 95 -12.16 5.19 -20.33
N SER A 96 -13.10 4.62 -21.09
CA SER A 96 -13.85 5.33 -22.13
C SER A 96 -15.25 5.78 -21.68
N MET A 97 -15.67 5.41 -20.47
CA MET A 97 -17.02 5.65 -19.98
C MET A 97 -17.17 7.02 -19.30
N PRO A 98 -18.32 7.71 -19.45
CA PRO A 98 -18.62 8.89 -18.64
C PRO A 98 -18.74 8.55 -17.14
N ASP A 99 -18.16 9.37 -16.27
CA ASP A 99 -18.10 9.18 -14.80
C ASP A 99 -19.44 8.75 -14.16
N LYS A 100 -20.55 9.33 -14.60
CA LYS A 100 -21.91 9.02 -14.07
C LYS A 100 -22.33 7.56 -14.20
N HIS A 101 -21.71 6.79 -15.10
CA HIS A 101 -22.01 5.37 -15.32
C HIS A 101 -20.89 4.45 -14.85
N ALA A 102 -19.69 4.98 -14.64
CA ALA A 102 -18.49 4.22 -14.31
C ALA A 102 -18.67 3.36 -13.06
N THR A 103 -19.16 3.93 -11.95
CA THR A 103 -19.29 3.19 -10.68
C THR A 103 -20.15 1.93 -10.81
N ARG A 104 -21.34 2.06 -11.40
CA ARG A 104 -22.25 0.92 -11.58
C ARG A 104 -21.62 -0.14 -12.48
N ARG A 105 -21.01 0.29 -13.59
CA ARG A 105 -20.40 -0.66 -14.52
C ARG A 105 -19.20 -1.37 -13.91
N MET A 106 -18.37 -0.66 -13.17
CA MET A 106 -17.27 -1.24 -12.42
C MET A 106 -17.79 -2.31 -11.44
N GLN A 107 -18.86 -2.03 -10.68
CA GLN A 107 -19.45 -3.05 -9.79
C GLN A 107 -19.83 -4.34 -10.54
N GLU A 108 -20.40 -4.24 -11.73
CA GLU A 108 -20.75 -5.39 -12.57
C GLU A 108 -19.51 -6.16 -13.06
N ILE A 109 -18.48 -5.45 -13.53
CA ILE A 109 -17.23 -6.05 -14.00
C ILE A 109 -16.49 -6.74 -12.83
N TYR A 110 -16.35 -6.07 -11.69
CA TYR A 110 -15.65 -6.60 -10.53
C TYR A 110 -16.42 -7.71 -9.79
N ALA A 111 -17.68 -7.97 -10.15
CA ALA A 111 -18.46 -9.09 -9.61
C ALA A 111 -18.01 -10.46 -10.15
N ALA A 112 -17.33 -10.52 -11.30
CA ALA A 112 -16.80 -11.76 -11.85
C ALA A 112 -15.82 -12.42 -10.86
N PRO A 113 -15.88 -13.72 -10.59
CA PRO A 113 -15.08 -14.34 -9.52
C PRO A 113 -13.56 -14.25 -9.78
N ILE A 114 -12.78 -14.16 -8.70
CA ILE A 114 -11.32 -14.30 -8.76
C ILE A 114 -10.99 -15.74 -9.14
N ARG A 115 -10.10 -15.91 -10.11
CA ARG A 115 -9.68 -17.18 -10.69
C ARG A 115 -8.25 -17.54 -10.25
N PRO A 116 -8.07 -18.53 -9.35
CA PRO A 116 -6.75 -18.87 -8.81
C PRO A 116 -5.70 -19.26 -9.85
N GLU A 117 -6.12 -19.85 -10.97
CA GLU A 117 -5.23 -20.18 -12.09
C GLU A 117 -4.60 -18.94 -12.72
N LEU A 118 -5.33 -17.82 -12.77
CA LEU A 118 -4.80 -16.55 -13.27
C LEU A 118 -3.84 -15.91 -12.27
N ILE A 119 -4.04 -16.07 -10.95
CA ILE A 119 -3.07 -15.61 -9.95
C ILE A 119 -1.69 -16.20 -10.26
N LYS A 120 -1.64 -17.53 -10.49
CA LYS A 120 -0.40 -18.23 -10.82
C LYS A 120 0.20 -17.75 -12.13
N GLU A 121 -0.62 -17.57 -13.17
CA GLU A 121 -0.17 -17.11 -14.48
C GLU A 121 0.47 -15.70 -14.41
N ARG A 122 -0.21 -14.74 -13.76
CA ARG A 122 0.26 -13.35 -13.67
C ARG A 122 1.51 -13.22 -12.81
N ILE A 123 1.58 -13.93 -11.67
CA ILE A 123 2.78 -13.97 -10.83
C ILE A 123 3.96 -14.57 -11.61
N LYS A 124 3.74 -15.67 -12.33
CA LYS A 124 4.76 -16.29 -13.17
C LYS A 124 5.27 -15.33 -14.25
N GLN A 125 4.38 -14.59 -14.91
CA GLN A 125 4.75 -13.61 -15.92
C GLN A 125 5.73 -12.55 -15.38
N ILE A 126 5.49 -12.03 -14.17
CA ILE A 126 6.40 -11.07 -13.53
C ILE A 126 7.71 -11.76 -13.15
N ARG A 127 7.63 -12.95 -12.55
CA ARG A 127 8.78 -13.75 -12.13
C ARG A 127 9.74 -14.07 -13.28
N ASP A 128 9.21 -14.46 -14.44
CA ASP A 128 9.99 -14.81 -15.63
C ASP A 128 10.81 -13.61 -16.17
N SER A 129 10.52 -12.38 -15.74
CA SER A 129 11.30 -11.19 -16.07
C SER A 129 12.54 -10.97 -15.18
N GLY A 130 12.64 -11.67 -14.05
CA GLY A 130 13.74 -11.58 -13.08
C GLY A 130 13.66 -10.43 -12.06
N VAL A 131 12.57 -9.65 -12.05
CA VAL A 131 12.32 -8.63 -11.01
C VAL A 131 11.65 -9.24 -9.79
N THR A 132 11.77 -8.58 -8.62
CA THR A 132 11.05 -8.96 -7.40
C THR A 132 9.54 -8.93 -7.62
N VAL A 133 8.86 -10.02 -7.27
CA VAL A 133 7.41 -10.16 -7.45
C VAL A 133 6.67 -9.84 -6.15
N ALA A 134 5.87 -8.77 -6.18
CA ALA A 134 4.94 -8.46 -5.10
C ALA A 134 3.49 -8.49 -5.57
N ALA A 135 2.61 -8.94 -4.68
CA ALA A 135 1.18 -9.04 -4.96
C ALA A 135 0.37 -8.74 -3.70
N SER A 136 -0.86 -8.27 -3.90
CA SER A 136 -1.72 -7.78 -2.81
C SER A 136 -3.05 -8.50 -2.75
N LEU A 137 -3.50 -8.78 -1.53
CA LEU A 137 -4.86 -9.17 -1.18
C LEU A 137 -5.33 -8.34 0.03
N SER A 138 -6.64 -8.17 0.17
CA SER A 138 -7.30 -7.72 1.39
C SER A 138 -7.19 -8.78 2.48
N PRO A 139 -7.37 -8.42 3.76
CA PRO A 139 -7.40 -9.38 4.85
C PRO A 139 -8.39 -10.54 4.61
N GLN A 140 -9.58 -10.23 4.08
CA GLN A 140 -10.64 -11.22 3.85
C GLN A 140 -10.25 -12.22 2.75
N ARG A 141 -9.70 -11.77 1.63
CA ARG A 141 -9.26 -12.68 0.57
C ARG A 141 -7.95 -13.36 0.88
N THR A 142 -7.10 -12.77 1.71
CA THR A 142 -5.88 -13.42 2.19
C THR A 142 -6.21 -14.74 2.89
N ALA A 143 -7.21 -14.76 3.78
CA ALA A 143 -7.66 -15.99 4.43
C ALA A 143 -8.07 -17.09 3.43
N GLN A 144 -8.62 -16.70 2.27
CA GLN A 144 -9.16 -17.62 1.26
C GLN A 144 -8.14 -18.06 0.21
N LEU A 145 -7.24 -17.16 -0.21
CA LEU A 145 -6.45 -17.31 -1.44
C LEU A 145 -4.94 -17.33 -1.21
N HIS A 146 -4.45 -17.11 0.01
CA HIS A 146 -3.00 -17.05 0.27
C HIS A 146 -2.23 -18.25 -0.28
N LYS A 147 -2.75 -19.47 -0.17
CA LYS A 147 -2.09 -20.68 -0.69
C LYS A 147 -1.77 -20.56 -2.19
N ALA A 148 -2.72 -20.07 -2.99
CA ALA A 148 -2.51 -19.86 -4.42
C ALA A 148 -1.43 -18.80 -4.70
N VAL A 149 -1.30 -17.79 -3.83
CA VAL A 149 -0.28 -16.74 -3.95
C VAL A 149 1.12 -17.29 -3.60
N ILE A 150 1.23 -18.03 -2.49
CA ILE A 150 2.49 -18.62 -2.04
C ILE A 150 2.95 -19.72 -3.01
N ASP A 151 2.06 -20.61 -3.44
CA ASP A 151 2.37 -21.69 -4.40
C ASP A 151 2.79 -21.15 -5.78
N ALA A 152 2.32 -19.94 -6.15
CA ALA A 152 2.76 -19.25 -7.35
C ALA A 152 4.17 -18.66 -7.22
N GLY A 153 4.71 -18.59 -6.00
CA GLY A 153 5.95 -17.93 -5.67
C GLY A 153 5.76 -16.42 -5.74
N VAL A 154 5.27 -15.80 -4.68
CA VAL A 154 5.41 -14.35 -4.46
C VAL A 154 6.68 -14.11 -3.63
N ASP A 155 7.41 -13.04 -3.91
CA ASP A 155 8.62 -12.70 -3.14
C ASP A 155 8.27 -11.83 -1.91
N ILE A 156 7.33 -10.90 -2.08
CA ILE A 156 6.78 -10.04 -1.00
C ILE A 156 5.25 -10.07 -1.06
N PHE A 157 4.60 -10.46 0.03
CA PHE A 157 3.15 -10.49 0.08
C PHE A 157 2.59 -9.25 0.79
N VAL A 158 1.66 -8.55 0.14
CA VAL A 158 1.05 -7.33 0.68
C VAL A 158 -0.39 -7.64 1.13
N ILE A 159 -0.68 -7.38 2.40
CA ILE A 159 -2.04 -7.43 2.96
C ILE A 159 -2.53 -5.99 3.12
N ARG A 160 -3.36 -5.53 2.18
CA ARG A 160 -3.77 -4.13 2.09
C ARG A 160 -5.29 -3.97 2.15
N GLY A 161 -5.76 -3.09 3.01
CA GLY A 161 -7.13 -2.58 3.02
C GLY A 161 -7.17 -1.16 3.58
N THR A 162 -8.30 -0.46 3.46
CA THR A 162 -8.40 0.95 3.91
C THR A 162 -8.08 1.09 5.40
N THR A 163 -8.52 0.15 6.25
CA THR A 163 -8.08 0.09 7.65
C THR A 163 -7.91 -1.36 8.06
N VAL A 164 -6.73 -1.70 8.57
CA VAL A 164 -6.39 -3.05 9.01
C VAL A 164 -5.95 -3.04 10.48
N SER A 165 -6.56 -3.93 11.27
CA SER A 165 -6.16 -4.20 12.65
C SER A 165 -5.60 -5.62 12.76
N ALA A 166 -4.65 -5.82 13.67
CA ALA A 166 -4.08 -7.15 13.94
C ALA A 166 -5.13 -8.17 14.44
N GLU A 167 -6.15 -7.67 15.13
CA GLU A 167 -7.28 -8.44 15.63
C GLU A 167 -8.55 -7.87 15.01
N HIS A 168 -9.26 -8.70 14.25
CA HIS A 168 -10.60 -8.40 13.74
C HIS A 168 -11.61 -9.23 14.53
N VAL A 169 -12.67 -8.59 15.01
CA VAL A 169 -13.75 -9.25 15.73
C VAL A 169 -14.96 -9.30 14.81
N ALA A 170 -15.33 -10.50 14.35
CA ALA A 170 -16.53 -10.75 13.58
C ALA A 170 -17.38 -11.82 14.31
N ALA A 171 -18.69 -11.60 14.39
CA ALA A 171 -19.60 -12.55 15.04
C ALA A 171 -19.91 -13.79 14.17
N GLU A 172 -19.76 -13.68 12.85
CA GLU A 172 -20.26 -14.66 11.87
C GLU A 172 -19.18 -15.25 10.93
N SER A 173 -17.91 -14.89 11.11
CA SER A 173 -16.81 -15.44 10.30
C SER A 173 -15.54 -15.64 11.13
N GLU A 174 -14.76 -16.67 10.79
CA GLU A 174 -13.44 -16.90 11.37
C GLU A 174 -12.52 -15.75 10.94
N SER A 175 -12.15 -14.89 11.89
CA SER A 175 -11.31 -13.73 11.59
C SER A 175 -9.84 -14.15 11.42
N LEU A 176 -9.17 -13.56 10.42
CA LEU A 176 -7.76 -13.84 10.17
C LEU A 176 -6.92 -13.34 11.36
N ASN A 177 -6.36 -14.27 12.13
CA ASN A 177 -5.35 -13.92 13.14
C ASN A 177 -4.03 -13.62 12.41
N LEU A 178 -3.77 -12.33 12.17
CA LEU A 178 -2.61 -11.90 11.40
C LEU A 178 -1.28 -12.34 12.01
N LYS A 179 -1.19 -12.45 13.34
CA LYS A 179 0.02 -12.95 13.99
C LYS A 179 0.28 -14.39 13.58
N LYS A 180 -0.67 -15.31 13.83
CA LYS A 180 -0.49 -16.71 13.46
C LYS A 180 -0.21 -16.85 11.96
N PHE A 181 -0.95 -16.11 11.14
CA PHE A 181 -0.82 -16.15 9.70
C PHE A 181 0.56 -15.70 9.20
N ILE A 182 1.03 -14.52 9.61
CA ILE A 182 2.32 -13.97 9.13
C ILE A 182 3.48 -14.87 9.57
N TYR A 183 3.42 -15.43 10.78
CA TYR A 183 4.46 -16.36 11.26
C TYR A 183 4.50 -17.69 10.50
N GLU A 184 3.42 -18.11 9.86
CA GLU A 184 3.35 -19.35 9.06
C GLU A 184 3.81 -19.14 7.61
N LEU A 185 4.04 -17.89 7.18
CA LEU A 185 4.49 -17.57 5.83
C LEU A 185 6.02 -17.45 5.76
N ASP A 186 6.61 -18.13 4.78
CA ASP A 186 8.06 -18.04 4.47
C ASP A 186 8.42 -16.83 3.60
N VAL A 187 7.51 -15.85 3.47
CA VAL A 187 7.71 -14.64 2.68
C VAL A 187 7.49 -13.40 3.55
N PRO A 188 8.27 -12.32 3.37
CA PRO A 188 8.02 -11.09 4.11
C PRO A 188 6.64 -10.51 3.76
N VAL A 189 5.93 -10.10 4.81
CA VAL A 189 4.59 -9.51 4.71
C VAL A 189 4.62 -8.02 4.99
N ILE A 190 4.08 -7.23 4.06
CA ILE A 190 3.76 -5.82 4.27
C ILE A 190 2.26 -5.71 4.57
N VAL A 191 1.86 -4.99 5.62
CA VAL A 191 0.45 -4.93 6.04
C VAL A 191 -0.02 -3.51 6.41
N GLY A 192 -1.24 -3.15 6.02
CA GLY A 192 -1.92 -1.92 6.44
C GLY A 192 -3.20 -1.71 5.64
N GLY A 193 -3.87 -0.56 5.65
CA GLY A 193 -3.48 0.74 6.19
C GLY A 193 -3.69 0.89 7.69
N VAL A 194 -2.74 1.57 8.33
CA VAL A 194 -2.78 1.96 9.74
C VAL A 194 -2.52 3.44 9.89
N ALA A 195 -3.12 4.07 10.90
CA ALA A 195 -2.96 5.51 11.14
C ALA A 195 -2.65 5.85 12.60
N THR A 196 -2.46 4.83 13.46
CA THR A 196 -2.29 5.01 14.91
C THR A 196 -1.10 4.21 15.43
N THR A 197 -0.44 4.73 16.46
CA THR A 197 0.68 4.08 17.16
C THR A 197 0.34 2.67 17.62
N THR A 198 -0.79 2.51 18.32
CA THR A 198 -1.21 1.20 18.86
C THR A 198 -1.49 0.19 17.75
N GLY A 199 -2.20 0.61 16.70
CA GLY A 199 -2.47 -0.27 15.57
C GLY A 199 -1.18 -0.73 14.89
N ALA A 200 -0.22 0.19 14.70
CA ALA A 200 1.05 -0.13 14.08
C ALA A 200 1.89 -1.09 14.94
N LEU A 201 1.99 -0.85 16.25
CA LEU A 201 2.66 -1.77 17.19
C LEU A 201 2.08 -3.19 17.12
N HIS A 202 0.76 -3.32 17.02
CA HIS A 202 0.14 -4.64 16.91
C HIS A 202 0.50 -5.35 15.60
N LEU A 203 0.55 -4.62 14.48
CA LEU A 203 0.98 -5.18 13.19
C LEU A 203 2.47 -5.56 13.21
N MET A 204 3.33 -4.75 13.83
CA MET A 204 4.75 -5.05 14.03
C MET A 204 4.93 -6.33 14.87
N ARG A 205 4.23 -6.43 16.00
CA ARG A 205 4.23 -7.63 16.88
C ARG A 205 3.65 -8.87 16.21
N ALA A 206 2.76 -8.70 15.23
CA ALA A 206 2.24 -9.78 14.41
C ALA A 206 3.30 -10.37 13.46
N GLY A 207 4.41 -9.66 13.25
CA GLY A 207 5.53 -10.13 12.43
C GLY A 207 5.62 -9.47 11.06
N ALA A 208 4.97 -8.33 10.84
CA ALA A 208 5.11 -7.57 9.61
C ALA A 208 6.58 -7.19 9.34
N ALA A 209 7.02 -7.29 8.07
CA ALA A 209 8.28 -6.74 7.59
C ALA A 209 8.15 -5.23 7.31
N GLY A 210 6.94 -4.77 6.96
CA GLY A 210 6.60 -3.37 6.80
C GLY A 210 5.14 -3.06 7.10
N VAL A 211 4.85 -1.82 7.49
CA VAL A 211 3.50 -1.33 7.74
C VAL A 211 3.14 -0.21 6.77
N LEU A 212 1.95 -0.29 6.14
CA LEU A 212 1.41 0.77 5.29
C LEU A 212 0.70 1.80 6.16
N VAL A 213 1.16 3.04 6.15
CA VAL A 213 0.62 4.14 6.95
C VAL A 213 -0.25 5.04 6.10
N GLY A 214 -1.48 5.28 6.54
CA GLY A 214 -2.45 6.08 5.81
C GLY A 214 -3.48 5.26 5.05
N PHE A 215 -4.38 5.99 4.41
CA PHE A 215 -5.41 5.46 3.54
C PHE A 215 -5.07 5.91 2.13
N GLY A 216 -4.51 5.00 1.34
CA GLY A 216 -4.09 5.28 -0.02
C GLY A 216 -5.24 5.32 -1.03
N GLY A 217 -4.86 5.46 -2.29
CA GLY A 217 -5.77 5.28 -3.43
C GLY A 217 -6.80 6.38 -3.68
N GLY A 218 -7.70 6.09 -4.63
CA GLY A 218 -8.77 7.01 -5.03
C GLY A 218 -9.81 7.24 -3.93
N ALA A 219 -9.78 6.39 -2.89
CA ALA A 219 -10.73 6.35 -1.80
C ALA A 219 -10.43 7.33 -0.66
N ALA A 220 -9.24 7.93 -0.60
CA ALA A 220 -8.89 8.87 0.45
C ALA A 220 -9.90 10.04 0.51
N HIS A 221 -10.35 10.53 -0.65
CA HIS A 221 -11.36 11.58 -0.76
C HIS A 221 -12.77 11.12 -0.38
N THR A 222 -13.18 9.90 -0.77
CA THR A 222 -14.52 9.39 -0.46
C THR A 222 -14.62 8.94 0.99
N THR A 223 -13.56 8.40 1.59
CA THR A 223 -13.49 8.05 3.02
C THR A 223 -13.72 9.30 3.88
N GLN A 224 -13.12 10.43 3.50
CA GLN A 224 -13.37 11.69 4.18
C GLN A 224 -14.81 12.19 3.98
N THR A 225 -15.30 12.23 2.74
CA THR A 225 -16.60 12.86 2.44
C THR A 225 -17.80 11.99 2.83
N VAL A 226 -17.66 10.66 2.83
CA VAL A 226 -18.74 9.70 3.13
C VAL A 226 -18.67 9.24 4.59
N LEU A 227 -17.49 8.89 5.11
CA LEU A 227 -17.33 8.34 6.46
C LEU A 227 -16.87 9.37 7.50
N GLY A 228 -16.42 10.55 7.06
CA GLY A 228 -15.86 11.58 7.96
C GLY A 228 -14.49 11.22 8.51
N ILE A 229 -13.79 10.24 7.93
CA ILE A 229 -12.50 9.78 8.42
C ILE A 229 -11.39 10.27 7.48
N GLN A 230 -10.36 10.88 8.04
CA GLN A 230 -9.19 11.36 7.31
C GLN A 230 -7.92 11.09 8.11
N VAL A 231 -6.82 10.82 7.42
CA VAL A 231 -5.50 10.61 8.04
C VAL A 231 -4.58 11.77 7.70
N PRO A 232 -4.23 12.64 8.68
CA PRO A 232 -3.21 13.66 8.50
C PRO A 232 -1.82 13.01 8.42
N MET A 233 -1.34 12.83 7.17
CA MET A 233 -0.23 11.93 6.87
C MET A 233 1.09 12.28 7.55
N ALA A 234 1.43 13.56 7.77
CA ALA A 234 2.68 13.91 8.44
C ALA A 234 2.67 13.44 9.91
N THR A 235 1.57 13.64 10.61
CA THR A 235 1.40 13.14 11.99
C THR A 235 1.32 11.62 12.03
N ALA A 236 0.56 10.99 11.14
CA ALA A 236 0.41 9.54 11.14
C ALA A 236 1.74 8.82 10.88
N VAL A 237 2.52 9.26 9.88
CA VAL A 237 3.84 8.69 9.59
C VAL A 237 4.79 8.87 10.78
N ALA A 238 4.82 10.06 11.40
CA ALA A 238 5.67 10.32 12.56
C ALA A 238 5.29 9.46 13.78
N ASP A 239 3.99 9.29 14.05
CA ASP A 239 3.49 8.45 15.14
C ASP A 239 3.84 6.98 14.94
N VAL A 240 3.72 6.48 13.71
CA VAL A 240 4.05 5.10 13.38
C VAL A 240 5.57 4.88 13.34
N ALA A 241 6.35 5.88 12.93
CA ALA A 241 7.82 5.84 13.05
C ALA A 241 8.27 5.82 14.52
N ALA A 242 7.54 6.50 15.42
CA ALA A 242 7.78 6.41 16.86
C ALA A 242 7.42 5.02 17.41
N ALA A 243 6.29 4.43 16.97
CA ALA A 243 5.93 3.04 17.28
C ALA A 243 7.01 2.05 16.81
N ARG A 244 7.56 2.23 15.59
CA ARG A 244 8.66 1.40 15.08
C ARG A 244 9.86 1.44 16.00
N ARG A 245 10.23 2.63 16.51
CA ARG A 245 11.37 2.76 17.44
C ARG A 245 11.10 2.03 18.75
N GLU A 246 9.90 2.16 19.32
CA GLU A 246 9.52 1.41 20.51
C GLU A 246 9.58 -0.10 20.28
N TYR A 247 9.08 -0.58 19.13
CA TYR A 247 9.15 -1.99 18.76
C TYR A 247 10.59 -2.47 18.50
N LEU A 248 11.46 -1.62 17.94
CA LEU A 248 12.86 -1.93 17.73
C LEU A 248 13.57 -2.23 19.06
N ASP A 249 13.27 -1.42 20.08
CA ASP A 249 13.77 -1.61 21.44
C ASP A 249 13.14 -2.87 22.09
N GLU A 250 11.81 -3.04 21.99
CA GLU A 250 11.07 -4.21 22.52
C GLU A 250 11.58 -5.54 21.94
N SER A 251 11.84 -5.59 20.64
CA SER A 251 12.23 -6.79 19.91
C SER A 251 13.72 -7.09 19.94
N GLY A 252 14.55 -6.20 20.49
CA GLY A 252 16.00 -6.34 20.52
C GLY A 252 16.68 -6.14 19.16
N GLY A 253 16.05 -5.38 18.25
CA GLY A 253 16.68 -4.97 16.97
C GLY A 253 15.91 -5.31 15.70
N ARG A 254 14.65 -5.77 15.78
CA ARG A 254 13.85 -6.01 14.57
C ARG A 254 13.30 -4.69 14.01
N TYR A 255 13.85 -4.27 12.87
CA TYR A 255 13.43 -3.07 12.17
C TYR A 255 12.24 -3.37 11.23
N VAL A 256 11.07 -2.79 11.51
CA VAL A 256 9.89 -2.89 10.65
C VAL A 256 9.76 -1.62 9.82
N HIS A 257 9.67 -1.75 8.51
CA HIS A 257 9.61 -0.58 7.63
C HIS A 257 8.29 0.18 7.78
N VAL A 258 8.36 1.51 7.73
CA VAL A 258 7.21 2.40 7.67
C VAL A 258 7.04 2.89 6.24
N ILE A 259 5.92 2.57 5.61
CA ILE A 259 5.66 2.91 4.21
C ILE A 259 4.49 3.89 4.16
N ALA A 260 4.71 5.11 3.67
CA ALA A 260 3.62 6.09 3.55
C ALA A 260 2.72 5.74 2.35
N ASP A 261 1.46 5.40 2.60
CA ASP A 261 0.45 5.03 1.62
C ASP A 261 -0.73 6.02 1.68
N GLY A 262 -0.61 7.09 0.89
CA GLY A 262 -1.60 8.18 0.85
C GLY A 262 -0.96 9.56 0.81
N SER A 263 -1.61 10.50 0.12
CA SER A 263 -1.17 11.90 -0.02
C SER A 263 0.26 12.11 -0.56
N VAL A 264 0.82 11.12 -1.28
CA VAL A 264 2.12 11.23 -1.94
C VAL A 264 1.90 11.44 -3.45
N GLY A 265 1.59 12.67 -3.85
CA GLY A 265 1.26 13.02 -5.24
C GLY A 265 2.39 13.70 -6.00
N LYS A 266 3.33 14.32 -5.29
CA LYS A 266 4.44 15.11 -5.84
C LYS A 266 5.76 14.71 -5.17
N SER A 267 6.88 15.00 -5.82
CA SER A 267 8.22 14.71 -5.27
C SER A 267 8.49 15.34 -3.90
N GLY A 268 7.94 16.53 -3.66
CA GLY A 268 8.01 17.18 -2.35
C GLY A 268 7.31 16.39 -1.24
N ASP A 269 6.21 15.72 -1.55
CA ASP A 269 5.47 14.89 -0.58
C ASP A 269 6.27 13.64 -0.23
N ILE A 270 6.97 13.05 -1.20
CA ILE A 270 7.89 11.93 -0.99
C ILE A 270 8.97 12.34 0.01
N ALA A 271 9.64 13.47 -0.24
CA ALA A 271 10.69 13.96 0.64
C ALA A 271 10.17 14.22 2.07
N LYS A 272 8.97 14.82 2.19
CA LYS A 272 8.31 15.07 3.49
C LYS A 272 7.94 13.78 4.21
N ALA A 273 7.44 12.76 3.50
CA ALA A 273 7.13 11.45 4.07
C ALA A 273 8.39 10.79 4.67
N ILE A 274 9.50 10.78 3.92
CA ILE A 274 10.78 10.27 4.41
C ILE A 274 11.26 11.09 5.62
N ALA A 275 11.16 12.41 5.57
CA ALA A 275 11.52 13.29 6.70
C ALA A 275 10.65 13.04 7.96
N CYS A 276 9.39 12.66 7.80
CA CYS A 276 8.51 12.24 8.90
C CYS A 276 8.85 10.85 9.45
N GLY A 277 9.72 10.08 8.78
CA GLY A 277 10.21 8.79 9.26
C GLY A 277 9.74 7.58 8.45
N ALA A 278 9.15 7.77 7.27
CA ALA A 278 8.92 6.68 6.33
C ALA A 278 10.24 6.18 5.72
N ASP A 279 10.32 4.88 5.45
CA ASP A 279 11.42 4.21 4.76
C ASP A 279 11.17 4.12 3.25
N ALA A 280 9.90 4.10 2.84
CA ALA A 280 9.44 4.11 1.46
C ALA A 280 8.07 4.75 1.32
N VAL A 281 7.64 5.00 0.08
CA VAL A 281 6.31 5.53 -0.24
C VAL A 281 5.57 4.59 -1.19
N MET A 282 4.25 4.49 -1.01
CA MET A 282 3.36 3.82 -1.95
C MET A 282 2.64 4.88 -2.81
N MET A 283 2.73 4.74 -4.14
CA MET A 283 2.22 5.72 -5.10
C MET A 283 1.20 5.08 -6.05
N GLY A 284 0.03 5.73 -6.20
CA GLY A 284 -1.02 5.33 -7.14
C GLY A 284 -1.27 6.40 -8.20
N SER A 285 -2.01 7.45 -7.84
CA SER A 285 -2.52 8.48 -8.77
C SER A 285 -1.45 9.22 -9.59
N ALA A 286 -0.23 9.35 -9.06
CA ALA A 286 0.88 9.93 -9.81
C ALA A 286 1.38 8.99 -10.92
N LEU A 287 1.41 7.67 -10.65
CA LEU A 287 1.81 6.65 -11.63
C LEU A 287 0.70 6.38 -12.65
N ALA A 288 -0.57 6.58 -12.29
CA ALA A 288 -1.71 6.45 -13.20
C ALA A 288 -1.60 7.32 -14.47
N LYS A 289 -0.79 8.37 -14.42
CA LYS A 289 -0.53 9.31 -15.53
C LYS A 289 0.52 8.83 -16.52
N ALA A 290 1.25 7.75 -16.21
CA ALA A 290 2.24 7.18 -17.11
C ALA A 290 1.56 6.61 -18.37
N VAL A 291 2.27 6.65 -19.50
CA VAL A 291 1.75 6.14 -20.78
C VAL A 291 1.53 4.64 -20.72
N GLU A 292 2.34 3.95 -19.92
CA GLU A 292 2.28 2.51 -19.67
C GLU A 292 1.13 2.12 -18.74
N SER A 293 0.52 3.07 -18.02
CA SER A 293 -0.49 2.78 -17.00
C SER A 293 -1.76 2.17 -17.62
N PRO A 294 -2.28 1.04 -17.11
CA PRO A 294 -3.41 0.35 -17.74
C PRO A 294 -4.71 1.16 -17.72
N GLY A 295 -4.85 2.08 -16.77
CA GLY A 295 -6.00 2.99 -16.64
C GLY A 295 -6.00 4.15 -17.63
N LEU A 296 -4.98 4.30 -18.50
CA LEU A 296 -4.92 5.34 -19.53
C LEU A 296 -5.12 6.78 -18.99
N GLY A 297 -4.47 7.09 -17.87
CA GLY A 297 -4.59 8.39 -17.20
C GLY A 297 -5.70 8.45 -16.13
N TRP A 298 -6.62 7.49 -16.12
CA TRP A 298 -7.63 7.34 -15.08
C TRP A 298 -7.08 6.54 -13.90
N HIS A 299 -7.65 6.80 -12.72
CA HIS A 299 -7.20 6.19 -11.47
C HIS A 299 -8.40 5.79 -10.61
N TRP A 300 -8.39 4.54 -10.17
CA TRP A 300 -9.36 3.98 -9.22
C TRP A 300 -8.74 2.82 -8.45
N GLY A 301 -9.33 2.51 -7.31
CA GLY A 301 -9.00 1.35 -6.48
C GLY A 301 -10.25 0.89 -5.73
N SER A 302 -10.24 -0.35 -5.25
CA SER A 302 -11.33 -0.97 -4.50
C SER A 302 -11.42 -0.51 -3.03
N GLU A 303 -10.69 0.55 -2.68
CA GLU A 303 -10.58 1.10 -1.32
C GLU A 303 -11.79 1.98 -0.94
#